data_AF-X0ZKE3-F1
#
_entry.id   AF-X0ZKE3-F1
#
_cell.length_a   1.000
_cell.length_b   1.000
_cell.length_c   1.000
_cell.angle_alpha   90.00
_cell.angle_beta   90.00
_cell.angle_gamma   90.00
#
_symmetry.space_group_name_H-M   'P 1'
#
loop_
_entity.id
_entity.type
_entity.pdbx_description
1 polymer ?
#
loop_
_entity_poly.entity_id
_entity_poly.type
_entity_poly.pdbx_seq_one_letter_code
_entity_poly.pdbx_strand_id
1 'polypeptide(L)'
;MIKIEMQFLPDVYVSCDVCKGKRYSKETLQIKYKGKNIADVLELTVEEAVSFFRNIPQIKRKLKTLHDVGLGYIRLGQPATTLSGGEAQRVKLSKELSKIGTGKTLYILDEPTTGLHFADIEKLLDGIPSSRN
;
A
#
# COMPACT_ATOMS: atom_id res chain seq x y z
N MET A 1 10.30 12.27 -6.66
CA MET A 1 10.10 13.70 -6.33
C MET A 1 11.40 14.22 -5.77
N ILE A 2 11.69 15.50 -5.99
CA ILE A 2 12.84 16.18 -5.40
C ILE A 2 12.28 17.10 -4.32
N LYS A 3 12.84 17.00 -3.11
CA LYS A 3 12.50 17.90 -2.01
C LYS A 3 13.29 19.19 -2.21
N ILE A 4 12.59 20.31 -2.31
CA ILE A 4 13.21 21.64 -2.30
C ILE A 4 13.01 22.20 -0.90
N GLU A 5 14.11 22.42 -0.19
CA GLU A 5 14.07 23.03 1.14
C GLU A 5 13.82 24.52 1.03
N MET A 6 12.78 24.98 1.72
CA MET A 6 12.36 26.37 1.75
C MET A 6 12.66 26.93 3.14
N GLN A 7 13.34 28.07 3.21
CA GLN A 7 13.82 28.61 4.48
C GLN A 7 12.70 29.05 5.45
N PHE A 8 11.52 29.40 4.91
CA PHE A 8 10.41 29.98 5.68
C PHE A 8 9.03 29.40 5.32
N LEU A 9 8.98 28.44 4.39
CA LEU A 9 7.75 27.80 3.91
C LEU A 9 7.87 26.29 4.06
N PRO A 10 6.73 25.56 4.10
CA PRO A 10 6.77 24.11 4.05
C PRO A 10 7.47 23.63 2.77
N ASP A 11 8.27 22.57 2.91
CA ASP A 11 9.05 22.00 1.83
C ASP A 11 8.16 21.58 0.65
N VAL A 12 8.61 21.89 -0.57
CA VAL A 12 7.86 21.59 -1.79
C VAL A 12 8.49 20.40 -2.51
N TYR A 13 7.65 19.47 -2.93
CA TYR A 13 8.07 18.30 -3.71
C TYR A 13 7.81 18.53 -5.20
N VAL A 14 8.88 18.64 -5.99
CA VAL A 14 8.78 18.86 -7.44
C VAL A 14 9.03 17.54 -8.19
N SER A 15 8.38 17.37 -9.34
CA SER A 15 8.67 16.28 -10.26
C SER A 15 10.12 16.37 -10.74
N CYS A 16 10.86 15.26 -10.70
CA CYS A 16 12.23 15.23 -11.21
C CYS A 16 12.23 15.32 -12.73
N ASP A 17 12.97 16.28 -13.30
CA ASP A 17 13.02 16.51 -14.76
C ASP A 17 13.72 15.38 -15.52
N VAL A 18 14.63 14.65 -14.86
CA VAL A 18 15.40 13.55 -15.47
C VAL A 18 14.56 12.30 -15.65
N CYS A 19 13.91 11.83 -14.58
CA CYS A 19 13.11 10.60 -14.61
C CYS A 19 11.61 10.86 -14.83
N LYS A 20 11.19 12.13 -14.89
CA LYS A 20 9.78 12.56 -14.98
C LYS A 20 8.87 11.89 -13.94
N GLY A 21 9.39 11.72 -12.73
CA GLY A 21 8.68 11.08 -11.62
C GLY A 21 8.74 9.55 -11.60
N LYS A 22 9.33 8.89 -12.61
CA LYS A 22 9.39 7.42 -12.69
C LYS A 22 10.37 6.75 -11.71
N ARG A 23 11.27 7.52 -11.07
CA ARG A 23 12.23 7.06 -10.04
C ARG A 23 13.32 6.08 -10.51
N TYR A 24 13.32 5.68 -11.78
CA TYR A 24 14.28 4.74 -12.36
C TYR A 24 14.94 5.31 -13.62
N SER A 25 16.11 4.76 -13.98
CA SER A 25 16.83 5.12 -15.20
C SER A 25 16.10 4.60 -16.45
N LYS A 26 16.46 5.13 -17.62
CA LYS A 26 15.82 4.75 -18.89
C LYS A 26 16.04 3.26 -19.20
N GLU A 27 17.22 2.74 -18.88
CA GLU A 27 17.62 1.34 -19.09
C GLU A 27 16.75 0.41 -18.24
N THR A 28 16.52 0.73 -16.96
CA THR A 28 15.65 -0.06 -16.09
C THR A 28 14.20 -0.10 -16.59
N LEU A 29 13.70 1.02 -17.14
CA LEU A 29 12.32 1.13 -17.62
C LEU A 29 12.06 0.35 -18.93
N GLN A 30 13.11 -0.13 -19.61
CA GLN A 30 12.96 -0.99 -20.79
C GLN A 30 12.56 -2.42 -20.41
N ILE A 31 12.88 -2.86 -19.19
CA ILE A 31 12.52 -4.20 -18.71
C ILE A 31 11.04 -4.25 -18.38
N LYS A 32 10.33 -5.20 -19.00
CA LYS A 32 8.87 -5.34 -18.87
C LYS A 32 8.48 -6.71 -18.37
N TYR A 33 7.50 -6.74 -17.47
CA TYR A 33 6.79 -7.93 -17.06
C TYR A 33 5.32 -7.78 -17.47
N LYS A 34 4.78 -8.72 -18.27
CA LYS A 34 3.42 -8.65 -18.82
C LYS A 34 3.11 -7.28 -19.48
N GLY A 35 4.07 -6.72 -20.20
CA GLY A 35 3.93 -5.43 -20.89
C GLY A 35 4.10 -4.18 -20.02
N LYS A 36 4.25 -4.30 -18.70
CA LYS A 36 4.45 -3.18 -17.76
C LYS A 36 5.89 -3.13 -17.25
N ASN A 37 6.49 -1.95 -17.20
CA ASN A 37 7.77 -1.73 -16.51
C ASN A 37 7.54 -1.53 -15.00
N ILE A 38 8.61 -1.41 -14.21
CA ILE A 38 8.51 -1.25 -12.75
C ILE A 38 7.76 0.02 -12.31
N ALA A 39 7.90 1.13 -13.03
CA ALA A 39 7.16 2.35 -12.73
C ALA A 39 5.67 2.16 -13.03
N ASP A 40 5.32 1.50 -14.13
CA ASP A 40 3.92 1.19 -14.46
C ASP A 40 3.27 0.27 -13.42
N VAL A 41 4.05 -0.65 -12.83
CA VAL A 41 3.58 -1.52 -11.73
C VAL A 41 3.36 -0.71 -10.45
N LEU A 42 4.24 0.24 -10.14
CA LEU A 42 4.08 1.11 -8.96
C LEU A 42 2.89 2.08 -9.08
N GLU A 43 2.42 2.35 -10.29
CA GLU A 43 1.21 3.15 -10.52
C GLU A 43 -0.10 2.36 -10.40
N LEU A 44 -0.04 1.01 -10.34
CA LEU A 44 -1.24 0.19 -10.14
C LEU A 44 -1.85 0.42 -8.76
N THR A 45 -3.18 0.38 -8.70
CA THR A 45 -3.88 0.24 -7.41
C THR A 45 -3.62 -1.13 -6.80
N VAL A 46 -3.85 -1.28 -5.49
CA VAL A 46 -3.75 -2.58 -4.82
C VAL A 46 -4.70 -3.60 -5.47
N GLU A 47 -5.94 -3.20 -5.79
CA GLU A 47 -6.91 -4.07 -6.45
C GLU A 47 -6.43 -4.56 -7.83
N GLU A 48 -5.92 -3.64 -8.67
CA GLU A 48 -5.34 -3.98 -9.96
C GLU A 48 -4.12 -4.89 -9.80
N ALA A 49 -3.27 -4.61 -8.80
CA ALA A 49 -2.08 -5.39 -8.53
C ALA A 49 -2.40 -6.81 -8.06
N VAL A 50 -3.45 -7.00 -7.24
CA VAL A 50 -3.93 -8.35 -6.85
C VAL A 50 -4.28 -9.17 -8.10
N SER A 51 -4.96 -8.55 -9.07
CA SER A 51 -5.32 -9.18 -10.34
C SER A 51 -4.08 -9.43 -11.23
N PHE A 52 -3.18 -8.46 -11.32
CA PHE A 52 -1.97 -8.54 -12.14
C PHE A 52 -1.00 -9.65 -11.67
N PHE A 53 -0.85 -9.79 -10.36
CA PHE A 53 0.01 -10.79 -9.71
C PHE A 53 -0.72 -12.07 -9.29
N ARG A 54 -1.91 -12.35 -9.84
CA ARG A 54 -2.70 -13.54 -9.50
C ARG A 54 -1.95 -14.88 -9.58
N ASN A 55 -0.96 -14.99 -10.45
CA ASN A 55 -0.15 -16.20 -10.68
C ASN A 55 1.13 -16.26 -9.82
N ILE A 56 1.36 -15.28 -8.94
CA ILE A 56 2.50 -15.25 -8.02
C ILE A 56 1.96 -15.27 -6.58
N PRO A 57 1.75 -16.46 -5.99
CA PRO A 57 1.06 -16.61 -4.71
C PRO A 57 1.65 -15.78 -3.57
N GLN A 58 2.99 -15.69 -3.51
CA GLN A 58 3.69 -14.94 -2.46
C GLN A 58 3.40 -13.44 -2.50
N ILE A 59 3.31 -12.86 -3.71
CA ILE A 59 2.97 -11.43 -3.90
C ILE A 59 1.47 -11.24 -3.68
N LYS A 60 0.65 -12.09 -4.30
CA LYS A 60 -0.81 -12.05 -4.17
C LYS A 60 -1.25 -12.06 -2.71
N ARG A 61 -0.65 -12.90 -1.86
CA ARG A 61 -1.00 -12.97 -0.42
C ARG A 61 -0.83 -11.62 0.29
N LYS A 62 0.28 -10.92 0.06
CA LYS A 62 0.55 -9.59 0.67
C LYS A 62 -0.36 -8.50 0.12
N LEU A 63 -0.63 -8.53 -1.18
CA LEU A 63 -1.55 -7.57 -1.81
C LEU A 63 -3.00 -7.81 -1.37
N LYS A 64 -3.38 -9.08 -1.20
CA LYS A 64 -4.71 -9.44 -0.72
C LYS A 64 -4.94 -8.91 0.70
N THR A 65 -3.96 -9.02 1.60
CA THR A 65 -4.11 -8.44 2.95
C THR A 65 -4.31 -6.92 2.94
N LEU A 66 -3.68 -6.19 1.99
CA LEU A 66 -3.92 -4.75 1.82
C LEU A 66 -5.34 -4.47 1.30
N HIS A 67 -5.79 -5.25 0.32
CA HIS A 67 -7.15 -5.17 -0.21
C HIS A 67 -8.20 -5.47 0.88
N ASP A 68 -7.99 -6.53 1.66
CA ASP A 68 -8.93 -7.01 2.67
C ASP A 68 -9.11 -6.00 3.81
N VAL A 69 -8.06 -5.23 4.17
CA VAL A 69 -8.19 -4.10 5.13
C VAL A 69 -8.80 -2.82 4.52
N GLY A 70 -9.30 -2.88 3.28
CA GLY A 70 -9.98 -1.76 2.62
C GLY A 70 -9.07 -0.82 1.82
N LEU A 71 -7.79 -1.13 1.65
CA LEU A 71 -6.84 -0.28 0.90
C LEU A 71 -6.78 -0.64 -0.60
N GLY A 72 -7.87 -1.11 -1.19
CA GLY A 72 -7.89 -1.52 -2.61
C GLY A 72 -7.56 -0.37 -3.59
N TYR A 73 -7.91 0.86 -3.22
CA TYR A 73 -7.82 2.04 -4.09
C TYR A 73 -6.46 2.75 -4.07
N ILE A 74 -5.59 2.49 -3.07
CA ILE A 74 -4.29 3.16 -3.00
C ILE A 74 -3.33 2.60 -4.06
N ARG A 75 -2.43 3.43 -4.56
CA ARG A 75 -1.39 2.98 -5.50
C ARG A 75 -0.19 2.39 -4.77
N LEU A 76 0.43 1.36 -5.34
CA LEU A 76 1.59 0.70 -4.72
C LEU A 76 2.78 1.64 -4.48
N GLY A 77 2.97 2.61 -5.38
CA GLY A 77 4.05 3.60 -5.33
C GLY A 77 3.70 4.89 -4.60
N GLN A 78 2.49 5.01 -4.03
CA GLN A 78 2.03 6.22 -3.35
C GLN A 78 2.99 6.57 -2.19
N PRO A 79 3.51 7.81 -2.13
CA PRO A 79 4.39 8.22 -1.05
C PRO A 79 3.71 8.08 0.32
N ALA A 80 4.39 7.47 1.29
CA ALA A 80 3.84 7.25 2.63
C ALA A 80 3.42 8.56 3.33
N THR A 81 4.08 9.68 3.01
CA THR A 81 3.75 11.01 3.53
C THR A 81 2.41 11.56 3.05
N THR A 82 1.81 10.96 2.01
CA THR A 82 0.51 11.36 1.45
C THR A 82 -0.64 10.48 1.93
N LEU A 83 -0.35 9.45 2.72
CA LEU A 83 -1.38 8.60 3.33
C LEU A 83 -2.00 9.33 4.51
N SER A 84 -3.33 9.20 4.64
CA SER A 84 -4.05 9.60 5.85
C SER A 84 -3.62 8.75 7.06
N GLY A 85 -3.87 9.24 8.27
CA GLY A 85 -3.57 8.49 9.50
C GLY A 85 -4.22 7.10 9.52
N GLY A 86 -5.50 7.00 9.14
CA GLY A 86 -6.22 5.72 9.06
C GLY A 86 -5.69 4.78 7.97
N GLU A 87 -5.22 5.31 6.84
CA GLU A 87 -4.54 4.50 5.82
C GLU A 87 -3.20 3.96 6.33
N ALA A 88 -2.38 4.79 6.96
CA ALA A 88 -1.09 4.39 7.51
C ALA A 88 -1.26 3.29 8.59
N GLN A 89 -2.28 3.41 9.44
CA GLN A 89 -2.63 2.39 10.44
C GLN A 89 -3.04 1.07 9.78
N ARG A 90 -3.90 1.11 8.75
CA ARG A 90 -4.30 -0.08 7.99
C ARG A 90 -3.14 -0.74 7.25
N VAL A 91 -2.19 0.03 6.71
CA VAL A 91 -0.96 -0.52 6.12
C VAL A 91 -0.16 -1.28 7.18
N LYS A 92 0.00 -0.72 8.38
CA LYS A 92 0.67 -1.39 9.51
C LYS A 92 -0.06 -2.68 9.92
N LEU A 93 -1.39 -2.64 10.00
CA LEU A 93 -2.22 -3.80 10.30
C LEU A 93 -2.05 -4.90 9.23
N SER A 94 -2.14 -4.55 7.95
CA SER A 94 -1.98 -5.51 6.84
C SER A 94 -0.65 -6.26 6.88
N LYS A 95 0.43 -5.57 7.28
CA LYS A 95 1.76 -6.17 7.45
C LYS A 95 1.75 -7.26 8.51
N GLU A 96 1.10 -7.00 9.64
CA GLU A 96 0.99 -7.97 10.72
C GLU A 96 0.07 -9.14 10.36
N LEU A 97 -1.07 -8.89 9.71
CA LEU A 97 -1.99 -9.92 9.22
C LEU A 97 -1.37 -10.80 8.12
N SER A 98 -0.41 -10.28 7.37
CA SER A 98 0.30 -11.05 6.33
C SER A 98 1.26 -12.11 6.88
N LYS A 99 1.58 -12.06 8.19
CA LYS A 99 2.40 -13.06 8.86
C LYS A 99 1.59 -14.33 9.09
N ILE A 100 2.25 -15.47 9.05
CA ILE A 100 1.62 -16.75 9.40
C ILE A 100 1.41 -16.73 10.91
N GLY A 101 0.16 -16.60 11.35
CA GLY A 101 -0.20 -16.61 12.76
C GLY A 101 0.15 -17.95 13.41
N THR A 102 0.74 -17.90 14.60
CA THR A 102 1.01 -19.08 15.44
C THR A 102 -0.20 -19.46 16.31
N GLY A 103 -1.33 -18.75 16.16
CA GLY A 103 -2.52 -18.86 17.00
C GLY A 103 -2.39 -18.23 18.40
N LYS A 104 -1.21 -17.67 18.73
CA LYS A 104 -0.88 -17.08 20.04
C LYS A 104 -0.41 -15.63 19.89
N THR A 105 -1.21 -14.80 19.20
CA THR A 105 -0.86 -13.40 18.95
C THR A 105 -2.04 -12.52 19.36
N LEU A 106 -1.78 -11.62 20.31
CA LEU A 106 -2.74 -10.61 20.75
C LEU A 106 -2.49 -9.32 19.98
N TYR A 107 -3.48 -8.85 19.24
CA TYR A 107 -3.46 -7.55 18.59
C TYR A 107 -4.23 -6.55 19.46
N ILE A 108 -3.54 -5.51 19.93
CA ILE A 108 -4.16 -4.37 20.62
C ILE A 108 -4.17 -3.21 19.62
N LEU A 109 -5.35 -2.71 19.30
CA LEU A 109 -5.57 -1.59 18.39
C LEU A 109 -6.15 -0.44 19.21
N ASP A 110 -5.41 0.66 19.28
CA ASP A 110 -5.90 1.90 19.88
C ASP A 110 -6.67 2.69 18.81
N GLU A 111 -7.94 2.96 19.08
CA GLU A 111 -8.91 3.63 18.18
C GLU A 111 -8.80 3.27 16.68
N PRO A 112 -8.97 1.99 16.27
CA PRO A 112 -8.80 1.57 14.88
C PRO A 112 -9.85 2.14 13.91
N THR A 113 -10.91 2.76 14.42
CA THR A 113 -12.03 3.27 13.64
C THR A 113 -11.92 4.76 13.30
N THR A 114 -10.95 5.47 13.88
CA THR A 114 -10.79 6.92 13.67
C THR A 114 -10.44 7.23 12.22
N GLY A 115 -11.34 7.93 11.53
CA GLY A 115 -11.20 8.30 10.12
C GLY A 115 -11.62 7.21 9.12
N LEU A 116 -12.27 6.12 9.57
CA LEU A 116 -12.85 5.11 8.68
C LEU A 116 -14.31 5.40 8.34
N HIS A 117 -14.66 5.19 7.08
CA HIS A 117 -16.05 5.07 6.66
C HIS A 117 -16.63 3.74 7.16
N PHE A 118 -17.93 3.68 7.46
CA PHE A 118 -18.59 2.48 8.00
C PHE A 118 -18.31 1.19 7.21
N ALA A 119 -18.27 1.30 5.87
CA ALA A 119 -17.95 0.17 4.97
C ALA A 119 -16.51 -0.36 5.11
N ASP A 120 -15.57 0.48 5.56
CA ASP A 120 -14.18 0.07 5.82
C ASP A 120 -14.03 -0.57 7.21
N ILE A 121 -14.92 -0.23 8.16
CA ILE A 121 -14.95 -0.83 9.49
C ILE A 121 -15.36 -2.31 9.39
N GLU A 122 -16.39 -2.62 8.60
CA GLU A 122 -16.81 -4.02 8.37
C GLU A 122 -15.69 -4.85 7.75
N LYS A 123 -15.01 -4.32 6.72
CA LYS A 123 -13.85 -4.99 6.09
C LYS A 123 -12.69 -5.19 7.07
N LEU A 124 -12.44 -4.21 7.95
CA LEU A 124 -11.41 -4.31 8.97
C LEU A 124 -11.76 -5.39 10.02
N LEU A 125 -13.02 -5.50 10.42
CA LEU A 125 -13.51 -6.54 11.33
C LEU A 125 -13.49 -7.93 10.68
N ASP A 126 -13.86 -8.05 9.41
CA ASP A 126 -13.83 -9.31 8.66
C ASP A 126 -12.40 -9.78 8.31
N GLY A 127 -11.48 -8.83 8.09
CA GLY A 127 -10.08 -9.10 7.75
C GLY A 127 -9.22 -9.55 8.94
N ILE A 128 -9.65 -9.25 10.17
CA ILE A 128 -9.06 -9.84 11.36
C ILE A 128 -9.52 -11.29 11.41
N PRO A 129 -8.61 -12.28 11.52
CA PRO A 129 -9.00 -13.65 11.77
C PRO A 129 -9.67 -13.69 13.15
N SER A 130 -10.99 -13.52 13.15
CA SER A 130 -11.83 -13.80 14.30
C SER A 130 -11.51 -15.23 14.70
N SER A 131 -11.14 -15.39 15.96
CA SER A 131 -11.12 -16.68 16.62
C SER A 131 -12.53 -17.28 16.51
N ARG A 132 -12.81 -17.98 15.41
CA ARG A 132 -13.85 -18.99 15.38
C ARG A 132 -13.30 -20.17 16.17
N ASN A 133 -13.46 -20.07 17.48
CA ASN A 133 -13.75 -21.17 18.39
C ASN A 133 -14.76 -20.65 19.40
#